data_AF-F7KR79-F1
#
_entry.id   AF-F7KR79-F1
#
_cell.length_a   1.000
_cell.length_b   1.000
_cell.length_c   1.000
_cell.angle_alpha   90.00
_cell.angle_beta   90.00
_cell.angle_gamma   90.00
#
_symmetry.space_group_name_H-M   'P 1'
#
loop_
_entity.id
_entity.type
_entity.pdbx_description
1 polymer ?
#
loop_
_entity_poly.entity_id
_entity_poly.type
_entity_poly.pdbx_seq_one_letter_code
_entity_poly.pdbx_strand_id
1 'polypeptide(L)'
;MEQEFSNRIKYYNFILCILVILIHAENSGIFLEHVEMLNTIEYIVVEKFARLAIAGFFLCSGYLFYRNFTMDKLGAKWKSRFFSTVIPFGVWNLLYFLLHYVLTKVPVLSGIFGNKAIPFNLREILEALLFYKYNPVFWFLQFLIVFIYICPLIYLIIRNRWTGLAGIIILYFAASSQCLDAYNGTASAMANWLFIYMAGAYIGRHWRQTIEEGLHQKAIAAVLCICAVLSFIMLQQHPSLYWTLLYYLSGAMLIWYLLCLIRLPQARGWMGNTFYIYAVHFMIIQFGNKVVHKMTGDSMYIGMILFVALPVVVVIFCYYTSRFMARYTPGIWKILSGNR
;
A
#
# COMPACT_ATOMS: atom_id res chain seq x y z
N MET A 1 25.74 3.93 -7.57
CA MET A 1 24.63 3.10 -8.07
C MET A 1 23.75 2.56 -6.94
N GLU A 2 24.19 1.62 -6.08
CA GLU A 2 23.32 1.02 -5.04
C GLU A 2 22.77 2.04 -4.02
N GLN A 3 23.58 3.00 -3.57
CA GLN A 3 23.12 4.06 -2.65
C GLN A 3 22.07 4.97 -3.30
N GLU A 4 22.24 5.27 -4.58
CA GLU A 4 21.33 6.11 -5.35
C GLU A 4 20.01 5.39 -5.64
N PHE A 5 20.08 4.10 -5.99
CA PHE A 5 18.92 3.24 -6.12
C PHE A 5 18.16 3.11 -4.78
N SER A 6 18.87 2.86 -3.68
CA SER A 6 18.28 2.83 -2.34
C SER A 6 17.61 4.15 -1.98
N ASN A 7 18.23 5.29 -2.33
CA ASN A 7 17.64 6.61 -2.16
C ASN A 7 16.33 6.75 -2.95
N ARG A 8 16.33 6.39 -4.23
CA ARG A 8 15.12 6.40 -5.10
C ARG A 8 14.01 5.54 -4.54
N ILE A 9 14.32 4.35 -4.02
CA ILE A 9 13.35 3.46 -3.36
C ILE A 9 12.70 4.14 -2.15
N LYS A 10 13.47 4.90 -1.35
CA LYS A 10 12.90 5.66 -0.22
C LYS A 10 11.92 6.73 -0.70
N TYR A 11 12.26 7.50 -1.74
CA TYR A 11 11.33 8.47 -2.32
C TYR A 11 10.09 7.81 -2.89
N TYR A 12 10.27 6.74 -3.68
CA TYR A 12 9.18 6.00 -4.28
C TYR A 12 8.21 5.51 -3.20
N ASN A 13 8.70 4.75 -2.22
CA ASN A 13 7.86 4.23 -1.14
C ASN A 13 7.22 5.35 -0.31
N PHE A 14 7.92 6.47 -0.10
CA PHE A 14 7.36 7.60 0.63
C PHE A 14 6.22 8.27 -0.14
N ILE A 15 6.37 8.51 -1.44
CA ILE A 15 5.32 9.04 -2.31
C ILE A 15 4.11 8.11 -2.29
N LEU A 16 4.32 6.81 -2.47
CA LEU A 16 3.24 5.83 -2.41
C LEU A 16 2.54 5.85 -1.03
N CYS A 17 3.31 6.04 0.05
CA CYS A 17 2.75 6.16 1.39
C CYS A 17 1.83 7.38 1.50
N ILE A 18 2.24 8.55 0.98
CA ILE A 18 1.39 9.75 0.96
C ILE A 18 0.13 9.53 0.15
N LEU A 19 0.24 8.89 -1.02
CA LEU A 19 -0.92 8.56 -1.84
C LEU A 19 -1.90 7.62 -1.10
N VAL A 20 -1.41 6.59 -0.40
CA VAL A 20 -2.28 5.73 0.43
C VAL A 20 -2.98 6.51 1.55
N ILE A 21 -2.27 7.43 2.19
CA ILE A 21 -2.85 8.32 3.19
C ILE A 21 -3.99 9.15 2.57
N LEU A 22 -3.81 9.70 1.36
CA LEU A 22 -4.85 10.45 0.67
C LEU A 22 -6.09 9.60 0.36
N ILE A 23 -5.93 8.33 -0.01
CA ILE A 23 -7.07 7.40 -0.19
C ILE A 23 -7.91 7.32 1.08
N HIS A 24 -7.27 7.27 2.24
CA HIS A 24 -7.98 7.15 3.52
C HIS A 24 -8.42 8.48 4.12
N ALA A 25 -7.90 9.59 3.60
CA ALA A 25 -8.32 10.94 3.96
C ALA A 25 -9.54 11.42 3.16
N GLU A 26 -9.95 10.67 2.14
CA GLU A 26 -11.15 10.95 1.35
C GLU A 26 -12.35 11.19 2.28
N ASN A 27 -13.08 12.28 2.01
CA ASN A 27 -14.19 12.74 2.82
C ASN A 27 -15.46 11.89 2.66
N SER A 28 -15.47 10.99 1.67
CA SER A 28 -16.57 10.09 1.36
C SER A 28 -17.07 9.36 2.62
N GLY A 29 -18.33 9.58 2.98
CA GLY A 29 -18.96 8.95 4.14
C GLY A 29 -18.69 9.61 5.50
N ILE A 30 -17.99 10.75 5.56
CA ILE A 30 -17.84 11.57 6.78
C ILE A 30 -18.42 12.96 6.57
N PHE A 31 -17.91 13.72 5.60
CA PHE A 31 -18.45 15.02 5.21
C PHE A 31 -19.31 14.82 3.97
N LEU A 32 -20.63 14.94 4.11
CA LEU A 32 -21.64 14.64 3.12
C LEU A 32 -22.13 15.89 2.37
N GLU A 33 -21.79 17.10 2.84
CA GLU A 33 -22.04 18.34 2.08
C GLU A 33 -21.44 18.19 0.67
N HIS A 34 -22.25 18.50 -0.35
CA HIS A 34 -21.80 18.41 -1.74
C HIS A 34 -21.38 19.78 -2.27
N VAL A 35 -20.11 19.90 -2.66
CA VAL A 35 -19.54 21.05 -3.34
C VAL A 35 -18.84 20.52 -4.60
N GLU A 36 -19.53 20.60 -5.75
CA GLU A 36 -19.16 19.96 -7.02
C GLU A 36 -17.67 20.05 -7.36
N MET A 37 -17.10 21.27 -7.31
CA MET A 37 -15.69 21.51 -7.59
C MET A 37 -14.77 20.75 -6.63
N LEU A 38 -15.04 20.80 -5.32
CA LEU A 38 -14.22 20.16 -4.29
C LEU A 38 -14.30 18.64 -4.36
N ASN A 39 -15.52 18.10 -4.48
CA ASN A 39 -15.73 16.66 -4.64
C ASN A 39 -15.08 16.14 -5.93
N THR A 40 -15.12 16.92 -7.03
CA THR A 40 -14.45 16.54 -8.28
C THR A 40 -12.93 16.51 -8.14
N ILE A 41 -12.34 17.51 -7.48
CA ILE A 41 -10.90 17.55 -7.20
C ILE A 41 -10.49 16.34 -6.36
N GLU A 42 -11.21 16.08 -5.26
CA GLU A 42 -10.95 14.94 -4.38
C GLU A 42 -11.04 13.62 -5.14
N TYR A 43 -12.12 13.41 -5.90
CA TYR A 43 -12.31 12.22 -6.74
C TYR A 43 -11.15 12.03 -7.72
N ILE A 44 -10.70 13.09 -8.41
CA ILE A 44 -9.56 12.99 -9.33
C ILE A 44 -8.30 12.58 -8.57
N VAL A 45 -7.98 13.26 -7.46
CA VAL A 45 -6.77 12.98 -6.68
C VAL A 45 -6.79 11.56 -6.14
N VAL A 46 -7.90 11.10 -5.56
CA VAL A 46 -8.02 9.80 -4.91
C VAL A 46 -8.20 8.67 -5.92
N GLU A 47 -9.28 8.71 -6.69
CA GLU A 47 -9.72 7.60 -7.53
C GLU A 47 -8.84 7.41 -8.76
N LYS A 48 -8.32 8.51 -9.31
CA LYS A 48 -7.51 8.48 -10.53
C LYS A 48 -6.04 8.30 -10.16
N PHE A 49 -5.50 9.11 -9.25
CA PHE A 49 -4.05 9.09 -8.98
C PHE A 49 -3.65 8.27 -7.75
N ALA A 50 -4.28 8.48 -6.59
CA ALA A 50 -3.78 7.93 -5.34
C ALA A 50 -3.84 6.41 -5.28
N ARG A 51 -4.87 5.80 -5.88
CA ARG A 51 -5.02 4.33 -5.98
C ARG A 51 -3.86 3.62 -6.70
N LEU A 52 -3.07 4.32 -7.53
CA LEU A 52 -1.85 3.77 -8.12
C LEU A 52 -0.83 3.31 -7.07
N ALA A 53 -0.91 3.84 -5.85
CA ALA A 53 0.02 3.50 -4.79
C ALA A 53 -0.04 2.06 -4.33
N ILE A 54 -1.23 1.46 -4.33
CA ILE A 54 -1.40 0.06 -3.94
C ILE A 54 -0.66 -0.84 -4.93
N ALA A 55 -0.83 -0.57 -6.24
CA ALA A 55 -0.13 -1.27 -7.30
C ALA A 55 1.39 -1.06 -7.21
N GLY A 56 1.83 0.18 -6.96
CA GLY A 56 3.24 0.51 -6.77
C GLY A 56 3.89 -0.24 -5.60
N PHE A 57 3.18 -0.40 -4.48
CA PHE A 57 3.69 -1.14 -3.34
C PHE A 57 3.84 -2.64 -3.65
N PHE A 58 2.87 -3.26 -4.33
CA PHE A 58 3.00 -4.65 -4.78
C PHE A 58 4.14 -4.83 -5.80
N LEU A 59 4.22 -3.94 -6.79
CA LEU A 59 5.26 -3.95 -7.82
C LEU A 59 6.66 -3.83 -7.20
N CYS A 60 6.87 -2.83 -6.33
CA CYS A 60 8.13 -2.60 -5.64
C CYS A 60 8.48 -3.77 -4.70
N SER A 61 7.49 -4.31 -3.98
CA SER A 61 7.71 -5.46 -3.11
C SER A 61 8.15 -6.70 -3.88
N GLY A 62 7.51 -6.99 -5.01
CA GLY A 62 7.90 -8.08 -5.92
C GLY A 62 9.31 -7.86 -6.47
N TYR A 63 9.59 -6.67 -7.00
CA TYR A 63 10.91 -6.32 -7.51
C TYR A 63 12.01 -6.55 -6.47
N LEU A 64 11.87 -5.93 -5.29
CA LEU A 64 12.88 -6.01 -4.23
C LEU A 64 13.01 -7.43 -3.66
N PHE A 65 11.93 -8.21 -3.64
CA PHE A 65 12.00 -9.59 -3.18
C PHE A 65 12.83 -10.44 -4.12
N TYR A 66 12.59 -10.36 -5.44
CA TYR A 66 13.17 -11.28 -6.42
C TYR A 66 14.45 -10.81 -7.09
N ARG A 67 14.84 -9.53 -7.00
CA ARG A 67 16.03 -8.99 -7.68
C ARG A 67 17.33 -9.75 -7.41
N ASN A 68 17.43 -10.38 -6.24
CA ASN A 68 18.59 -11.18 -5.82
C ASN A 68 18.18 -12.54 -5.22
N PHE A 69 16.98 -13.03 -5.54
CA PHE A 69 16.45 -14.27 -4.98
C PHE A 69 16.86 -15.51 -5.77
N THR A 70 17.20 -16.55 -5.02
CA THR A 70 17.55 -17.90 -5.46
C THR A 70 17.08 -18.87 -4.36
N MET A 71 16.84 -20.14 -4.70
CA MET A 71 16.24 -21.11 -3.77
C MET A 71 17.10 -21.38 -2.52
N ASP A 72 18.42 -21.25 -2.61
CA ASP A 72 19.35 -21.33 -1.47
C ASP A 72 19.07 -20.26 -0.40
N LYS A 73 18.48 -19.11 -0.79
CA LYS A 73 18.14 -18.01 0.12
C LYS A 73 16.74 -18.14 0.72
N LEU A 74 15.97 -19.18 0.38
CA LEU A 74 14.56 -19.32 0.78
C LEU A 74 14.38 -19.23 2.29
N GLY A 75 15.07 -20.10 3.05
CA GLY A 75 14.94 -20.14 4.51
C GLY A 75 15.34 -18.81 5.17
N ALA A 76 16.45 -18.21 4.74
CA ALA A 76 16.90 -16.91 5.24
C ALA A 76 15.90 -15.78 4.94
N LYS A 77 15.30 -15.77 3.73
CA LYS A 77 14.27 -14.79 3.38
C LYS A 77 12.99 -14.99 4.18
N TRP A 78 12.49 -16.21 4.29
CA TRP A 78 11.29 -16.49 5.10
C TRP A 78 11.48 -16.09 6.55
N LYS A 79 12.61 -16.46 7.16
CA LYS A 79 12.95 -16.02 8.52
C LYS A 79 12.95 -14.49 8.62
N SER A 80 13.65 -13.81 7.72
CA SER A 80 13.69 -12.33 7.72
C SER A 80 12.30 -11.70 7.56
N ARG A 81 11.45 -12.23 6.67
CA ARG A 81 10.07 -11.73 6.45
C ARG A 81 9.11 -12.09 7.57
N PHE A 82 9.33 -13.20 8.27
CA PHE A 82 8.57 -13.52 9.47
C PHE A 82 8.74 -12.42 10.52
N PHE A 83 9.98 -12.03 10.84
CA PHE A 83 10.26 -10.98 11.82
C PHE A 83 9.95 -9.56 11.31
N SER A 84 10.10 -9.29 10.01
CA SER A 84 9.91 -7.93 9.45
C SER A 84 8.52 -7.66 8.86
N THR A 85 7.65 -8.66 8.78
CA THR A 85 6.32 -8.55 8.16
C THR A 85 5.25 -9.28 8.98
N VAL A 86 5.43 -10.58 9.28
CA VAL A 86 4.39 -11.40 9.95
C VAL A 86 4.19 -11.01 11.41
N ILE A 87 5.28 -10.90 12.19
CA ILE A 87 5.19 -10.45 13.59
C ILE A 87 4.60 -9.03 13.66
N PRO A 88 5.10 -8.02 12.91
CA PRO A 88 4.50 -6.70 12.89
C PRO A 88 3.02 -6.72 12.50
N PHE A 89 2.63 -7.54 11.51
CA PHE A 89 1.22 -7.72 11.14
C PHE A 89 0.38 -8.17 12.33
N GLY A 90 0.79 -9.23 13.04
CA GLY A 90 0.08 -9.72 14.22
C GLY A 90 0.01 -8.68 15.34
N VAL A 91 1.14 -8.02 15.64
CA VAL A 91 1.23 -7.00 16.70
C VAL A 91 0.33 -5.81 16.41
N TRP A 92 0.36 -5.26 15.19
CA TRP A 92 -0.50 -4.14 14.81
C TRP A 92 -1.98 -4.52 14.83
N ASN A 93 -2.35 -5.70 14.33
CA ASN A 93 -3.73 -6.16 14.41
C ASN A 93 -4.22 -6.31 15.86
N LEU A 94 -3.37 -6.81 16.76
CA LEU A 94 -3.69 -6.86 18.19
C LEU A 94 -3.86 -5.46 18.78
N LEU A 95 -2.97 -4.52 18.45
CA LEU A 95 -3.06 -3.13 18.92
C LEU A 95 -4.36 -2.46 18.46
N TYR A 96 -4.75 -2.65 17.19
CA TYR A 96 -6.02 -2.14 16.67
C TYR A 96 -7.22 -2.77 17.39
N PHE A 97 -7.21 -4.10 17.60
CA PHE A 97 -8.26 -4.76 18.38
C PHE A 97 -8.38 -4.17 19.80
N LEU A 98 -7.27 -4.04 20.52
CA LEU A 98 -7.25 -3.48 21.87
C LEU A 98 -7.73 -2.03 21.89
N LEU A 99 -7.31 -1.22 20.91
CA LEU A 99 -7.78 0.15 20.77
C LEU A 99 -9.29 0.20 20.56
N HIS A 100 -9.82 -0.54 19.59
CA HIS A 100 -11.26 -0.58 19.31
C HIS A 100 -12.05 -1.07 20.53
N TYR A 101 -11.53 -2.08 21.23
CA TYR A 101 -12.11 -2.56 22.48
C TYR A 101 -12.17 -1.45 23.54
N VAL A 102 -11.07 -0.74 23.81
CA VAL A 102 -11.03 0.37 24.78
C VAL A 102 -11.95 1.52 24.37
N LEU A 103 -12.00 1.88 23.07
CA LEU A 103 -12.90 2.93 22.55
C LEU A 103 -14.37 2.63 22.84
N THR A 104 -14.79 1.36 22.85
CA THR A 104 -16.18 0.98 23.22
C THR A 104 -16.48 1.12 24.72
N LYS A 105 -15.45 1.24 25.58
CA LYS A 105 -15.62 1.36 27.03
C LYS A 105 -15.66 2.81 27.53
N VAL A 106 -15.18 3.75 26.72
CA VAL A 106 -15.20 5.18 27.06
C VAL A 106 -16.43 5.83 26.41
N PRO A 107 -17.45 6.26 27.18
CA PRO A 107 -18.73 6.71 26.61
C PRO A 107 -18.60 7.84 25.58
N VAL A 108 -17.75 8.82 25.87
CA VAL A 108 -17.49 9.96 24.97
C VAL A 108 -16.94 9.49 23.62
N LEU A 109 -15.97 8.57 23.64
CA LEU A 109 -15.33 8.04 22.43
C LEU A 109 -16.26 7.07 21.70
N SER A 110 -16.97 6.20 22.41
CA SER A 110 -17.97 5.30 21.81
C SER A 110 -19.03 6.07 21.03
N GLY A 111 -19.49 7.22 21.56
CA GLY A 111 -20.44 8.10 20.88
C GLY A 111 -19.85 8.86 19.66
N ILE A 112 -18.54 9.03 19.57
CA ILE A 112 -17.87 9.62 18.39
C ILE A 112 -17.71 8.57 17.29
N PHE A 113 -17.31 7.36 17.66
CA PHE A 113 -16.96 6.31 16.69
C PHE A 113 -18.14 5.42 16.28
N GLY A 114 -19.26 5.45 17.01
CA GLY A 114 -20.44 4.64 16.73
C GLY A 114 -20.20 3.13 16.91
N ASN A 115 -19.20 2.76 17.71
CA ASN A 115 -18.76 1.37 17.82
C ASN A 115 -19.73 0.55 18.66
N LYS A 116 -20.19 -0.59 18.12
CA LYS A 116 -20.89 -1.62 18.91
C LYS A 116 -19.94 -2.22 19.95
N ALA A 117 -20.49 -2.70 21.05
CA ALA A 117 -19.70 -3.39 22.08
C ALA A 117 -18.95 -4.59 21.48
N ILE A 118 -17.63 -4.64 21.72
CA ILE A 118 -16.78 -5.73 21.25
C ILE A 118 -16.57 -6.72 22.40
N PRO A 119 -16.91 -8.01 22.25
CA PRO A 119 -16.65 -9.00 23.28
C PRO A 119 -15.15 -9.33 23.34
N PHE A 120 -14.60 -9.46 24.54
CA PHE A 120 -13.20 -9.88 24.73
C PHE A 120 -13.14 -11.40 24.82
N ASN A 121 -13.01 -12.07 23.68
CA ASN A 121 -12.91 -13.53 23.62
C ASN A 121 -11.88 -13.99 22.57
N LEU A 122 -11.51 -15.26 22.63
CA LEU A 122 -10.49 -15.83 21.74
C LEU A 122 -10.87 -15.73 20.26
N ARG A 123 -12.15 -15.90 19.92
CA ARG A 123 -12.62 -15.80 18.53
C ARG A 123 -12.36 -14.41 17.95
N GLU A 124 -12.72 -13.36 18.68
CA GLU A 124 -12.49 -11.98 18.24
C GLU A 124 -11.00 -11.65 18.10
N ILE A 125 -10.17 -12.17 19.01
CA ILE A 125 -8.72 -12.02 18.94
C ILE A 125 -8.16 -12.74 17.71
N LEU A 126 -8.61 -13.97 17.42
CA LEU A 126 -8.18 -14.71 16.23
C LEU A 126 -8.66 -14.06 14.94
N GLU A 127 -9.90 -13.57 14.89
CA GLU A 127 -10.43 -12.84 13.74
C GLU A 127 -9.67 -11.53 13.50
N ALA A 128 -9.29 -10.82 14.56
CA ALA A 128 -8.42 -9.65 14.47
C ALA A 128 -7.04 -10.01 13.92
N LEU A 129 -6.39 -11.02 14.50
CA LEU A 129 -5.00 -11.39 14.17
C LEU A 129 -4.85 -12.02 12.79
N LEU A 130 -5.80 -12.86 12.36
CA LEU A 130 -5.70 -13.62 11.11
C LEU A 130 -6.36 -12.91 9.93
N PHE A 131 -7.48 -12.20 10.20
CA PHE A 131 -8.33 -11.61 9.16
C PHE A 131 -8.45 -10.09 9.29
N TYR A 132 -7.54 -9.44 10.04
CA TYR A 132 -7.41 -7.98 10.12
C TYR A 132 -8.73 -7.25 10.41
N LYS A 133 -9.67 -7.91 11.11
CA LYS A 133 -11.08 -7.47 11.27
C LYS A 133 -11.24 -6.01 11.71
N TYR A 134 -10.36 -5.54 12.58
CA TYR A 134 -10.37 -4.18 13.14
C TYR A 134 -9.36 -3.22 12.48
N ASN A 135 -8.60 -3.71 11.51
CA ASN A 135 -7.52 -2.98 10.86
C ASN A 135 -7.64 -3.17 9.33
N PRO A 136 -8.66 -2.55 8.71
CA PRO A 136 -9.01 -2.84 7.33
C PRO A 136 -7.85 -2.57 6.37
N VAL A 137 -6.98 -1.59 6.65
CA VAL A 137 -5.87 -1.25 5.74
C VAL A 137 -4.83 -2.38 5.58
N PHE A 138 -4.74 -3.32 6.54
CA PHE A 138 -3.72 -4.39 6.56
C PHE A 138 -4.01 -5.55 5.60
N TRP A 139 -5.12 -5.53 4.86
CA TRP A 139 -5.40 -6.51 3.79
C TRP A 139 -4.21 -6.62 2.81
N PHE A 140 -3.59 -5.48 2.47
CA PHE A 140 -2.41 -5.42 1.59
C PHE A 140 -1.25 -6.24 2.17
N LEU A 141 -0.99 -6.08 3.46
CA LEU A 141 0.10 -6.78 4.14
C LEU A 141 -0.19 -8.28 4.25
N GLN A 142 -1.45 -8.67 4.46
CA GLN A 142 -1.87 -10.06 4.44
C GLN A 142 -1.60 -10.70 3.06
N PHE A 143 -1.98 -10.05 1.97
CA PHE A 143 -1.72 -10.55 0.60
C PHE A 143 -0.22 -10.65 0.34
N LEU A 144 0.55 -9.65 0.77
CA LEU A 144 2.01 -9.68 0.65
C LEU A 144 2.64 -10.85 1.44
N ILE A 145 2.12 -11.16 2.64
CA ILE A 145 2.53 -12.32 3.42
C ILE A 145 2.28 -13.61 2.62
N VAL A 146 1.08 -13.77 2.05
CA VAL A 146 0.76 -14.93 1.20
C VAL A 146 1.77 -15.02 0.04
N PHE A 147 2.00 -13.92 -0.69
CA PHE A 147 2.93 -13.87 -1.83
C PHE A 147 4.39 -14.21 -1.46
N ILE A 148 4.81 -13.86 -0.24
CA ILE A 148 6.13 -14.21 0.30
C ILE A 148 6.24 -15.73 0.54
N TYR A 149 5.20 -16.37 1.05
CA TYR A 149 5.24 -17.81 1.36
C TYR A 149 5.00 -18.70 0.14
N ILE A 150 4.23 -18.24 -0.86
CA ILE A 150 4.12 -18.92 -2.16
C ILE A 150 5.31 -18.62 -3.09
N CYS A 151 6.35 -17.91 -2.60
CA CYS A 151 7.48 -17.53 -3.43
C CYS A 151 8.21 -18.67 -4.15
N PRO A 152 8.27 -19.92 -3.65
CA PRO A 152 8.85 -21.02 -4.41
C PRO A 152 8.10 -21.27 -5.73
N LEU A 153 6.76 -21.22 -5.72
CA LEU A 153 5.92 -21.43 -6.89
C LEU A 153 6.08 -20.29 -7.89
N ILE A 154 6.03 -19.04 -7.40
CA ILE A 154 6.27 -17.85 -8.23
C ILE A 154 7.67 -17.94 -8.87
N TYR A 155 8.69 -18.32 -8.09
CA TYR A 155 10.06 -18.46 -8.58
C TYR A 155 10.18 -19.50 -9.68
N LEU A 156 9.53 -20.67 -9.55
CA LEU A 156 9.53 -21.70 -10.58
C LEU A 156 9.02 -21.16 -11.91
N ILE A 157 7.93 -20.38 -11.88
CA ILE A 157 7.33 -19.76 -13.07
C ILE A 157 8.29 -18.70 -13.67
N ILE A 158 8.78 -17.76 -12.85
CA ILE A 158 9.56 -16.62 -13.34
C ILE A 158 11.05 -16.94 -13.56
N ARG A 159 11.53 -18.13 -13.19
CA ARG A 159 12.95 -18.49 -13.29
C ARG A 159 13.49 -18.31 -14.71
N ASN A 160 12.72 -18.74 -15.70
CA ASN A 160 12.99 -18.57 -17.12
C ASN A 160 12.20 -17.36 -17.66
N ARG A 161 12.83 -16.58 -18.55
CA ARG A 161 12.24 -15.36 -19.13
C ARG A 161 10.92 -15.61 -19.87
N TRP A 162 10.83 -16.71 -20.62
CA TRP A 162 9.66 -16.99 -21.46
C TRP A 162 8.52 -17.59 -20.65
N THR A 163 8.81 -18.54 -19.76
CA THR A 163 7.81 -19.11 -18.84
C THR A 163 7.28 -18.04 -17.89
N GLY A 164 8.15 -17.13 -17.43
CA GLY A 164 7.77 -16.01 -16.58
C GLY A 164 6.83 -15.05 -17.30
N LEU A 165 7.18 -14.66 -18.52
CA LEU A 165 6.34 -13.78 -19.34
C LEU A 165 4.99 -14.44 -19.66
N ALA A 166 5.00 -15.70 -20.10
CA ALA A 166 3.77 -16.46 -20.37
C ALA A 166 2.89 -16.58 -19.11
N GLY A 167 3.49 -16.90 -17.95
CA GLY A 167 2.77 -17.00 -16.68
C GLY A 167 2.12 -15.68 -16.25
N ILE A 168 2.81 -14.56 -16.43
CA ILE A 168 2.25 -13.23 -16.14
C ILE A 168 1.10 -12.88 -17.08
N ILE A 169 1.23 -13.18 -18.38
CA ILE A 169 0.18 -12.92 -19.37
C ILE A 169 -1.05 -13.78 -19.08
N ILE A 170 -0.87 -15.08 -18.80
CA ILE A 170 -1.97 -15.98 -18.40
C ILE A 170 -2.65 -15.45 -17.14
N LEU A 171 -1.87 -15.05 -16.13
CA LEU A 171 -2.40 -14.50 -14.89
C LEU A 171 -3.17 -13.20 -15.13
N TYR A 172 -2.70 -12.31 -16.02
CA TYR A 172 -3.40 -11.09 -16.39
C TYR A 172 -4.78 -11.37 -16.98
N PHE A 173 -4.88 -12.29 -17.94
CA PHE A 173 -6.16 -12.67 -18.54
C PHE A 173 -7.07 -13.38 -17.53
N ALA A 174 -6.52 -14.28 -16.70
CA ALA A 174 -7.30 -14.96 -15.66
C ALA A 174 -7.85 -13.96 -14.62
N ALA A 175 -7.01 -13.06 -14.12
CA ALA A 175 -7.39 -12.02 -13.17
C ALA A 175 -8.44 -11.04 -13.75
N SER A 176 -8.33 -10.72 -15.04
CA SER A 176 -9.20 -9.74 -15.70
C SER A 176 -10.53 -10.32 -16.23
N SER A 177 -10.62 -11.63 -16.42
CA SER A 177 -11.77 -12.30 -17.06
C SER A 177 -12.93 -12.63 -16.12
N GLN A 178 -12.86 -12.23 -14.84
CA GLN A 178 -13.86 -12.54 -13.81
C GLN A 178 -14.05 -14.04 -13.54
N CYS A 179 -13.23 -14.93 -14.13
CA CYS A 179 -13.35 -16.38 -13.93
C CYS A 179 -13.14 -16.80 -12.46
N LEU A 180 -12.47 -15.96 -11.67
CA LEU A 180 -12.20 -16.17 -10.26
C LEU A 180 -13.32 -15.63 -9.34
N ASP A 181 -14.25 -14.85 -9.88
CA ASP A 181 -15.36 -14.26 -9.10
C ASP A 181 -16.34 -15.36 -8.62
N ALA A 182 -16.38 -16.49 -9.32
CA ALA A 182 -17.18 -17.67 -8.94
C ALA A 182 -16.72 -18.36 -7.64
N TYR A 183 -15.48 -18.13 -7.18
CA TYR A 183 -14.93 -18.79 -5.99
C TYR A 183 -15.12 -17.95 -4.72
N ASN A 184 -14.54 -16.74 -4.70
CA ASN A 184 -14.65 -15.77 -3.61
C ASN A 184 -14.03 -14.43 -4.07
N GLY A 185 -14.67 -13.29 -3.73
CA GLY A 185 -14.14 -11.95 -4.03
C GLY A 185 -12.72 -11.71 -3.50
N THR A 186 -12.33 -12.33 -2.39
CA THR A 186 -10.94 -12.24 -1.89
C THR A 186 -9.94 -12.94 -2.81
N ALA A 187 -10.30 -14.08 -3.42
CA ALA A 187 -9.42 -14.82 -4.31
C ALA A 187 -9.19 -14.06 -5.63
N SER A 188 -10.27 -13.49 -6.19
CA SER A 188 -10.21 -12.61 -7.36
C SER A 188 -9.32 -11.38 -7.09
N ALA A 189 -9.55 -10.69 -5.97
CA ALA A 189 -8.70 -9.58 -5.55
C ALA A 189 -7.22 -9.99 -5.39
N MET A 190 -6.96 -11.14 -4.77
CA MET A 190 -5.60 -11.62 -4.57
C MET A 190 -4.90 -11.95 -5.89
N ALA A 191 -5.60 -12.49 -6.89
CA ALA A 191 -5.06 -12.72 -8.23
C ALA A 191 -4.71 -11.40 -8.96
N ASN A 192 -5.57 -10.39 -8.86
CA ASN A 192 -5.33 -9.05 -9.40
C ASN A 192 -4.02 -8.45 -8.89
N TRP A 193 -3.79 -8.53 -7.58
CA TRP A 193 -2.56 -8.01 -6.97
C TRP A 193 -1.35 -8.92 -7.15
N LEU A 194 -1.57 -10.24 -7.26
CA LEU A 194 -0.51 -11.19 -7.60
C LEU A 194 0.04 -10.90 -8.99
N PHE A 195 -0.79 -10.51 -9.96
CA PHE A 195 -0.34 -10.07 -11.29
C PHE A 195 0.68 -8.92 -11.18
N ILE A 196 0.33 -7.85 -10.46
CA ILE A 196 1.21 -6.69 -10.28
C ILE A 196 2.50 -7.07 -9.52
N TYR A 197 2.38 -7.88 -8.47
CA TYR A 197 3.52 -8.37 -7.70
C TYR A 197 4.46 -9.24 -8.56
N MET A 198 3.91 -10.15 -9.37
CA MET A 198 4.67 -11.00 -10.29
C MET A 198 5.33 -10.20 -11.41
N ALA A 199 4.67 -9.16 -11.94
CA ALA A 199 5.28 -8.24 -12.90
C ALA A 199 6.53 -7.58 -12.27
N GLY A 200 6.42 -7.10 -11.04
CA GLY A 200 7.56 -6.56 -10.29
C GLY A 200 8.66 -7.59 -10.08
N ALA A 201 8.29 -8.80 -9.68
CA ALA A 201 9.22 -9.92 -9.50
C ALA A 201 9.99 -10.27 -10.77
N TYR A 202 9.30 -10.31 -11.91
CA TYR A 202 9.87 -10.60 -13.22
C TYR A 202 10.84 -9.49 -13.66
N ILE A 203 10.45 -8.23 -13.50
CA ILE A 203 11.32 -7.07 -13.78
C ILE A 203 12.57 -7.13 -12.90
N GLY A 204 12.41 -7.39 -11.59
CA GLY A 204 13.52 -7.51 -10.65
C GLY A 204 14.52 -8.59 -11.05
N ARG A 205 14.04 -9.70 -11.60
CA ARG A 205 14.89 -10.82 -12.00
C ARG A 205 15.59 -10.61 -13.34
N HIS A 206 14.86 -10.16 -14.36
CA HIS A 206 15.34 -10.18 -15.75
C HIS A 206 15.75 -8.81 -16.29
N TRP A 207 15.30 -7.72 -15.67
CA TRP A 207 15.50 -6.34 -16.13
C TRP A 207 16.18 -5.46 -15.07
N ARG A 208 16.94 -6.09 -14.16
CA ARG A 208 17.60 -5.41 -13.05
C ARG A 208 18.52 -4.29 -13.52
N GLN A 209 19.39 -4.57 -14.50
CA GLN A 209 20.35 -3.61 -15.04
C GLN A 209 19.64 -2.37 -15.60
N THR A 210 18.63 -2.57 -16.45
CA THR A 210 17.84 -1.45 -17.02
C THR A 210 17.25 -0.54 -15.94
N ILE A 211 16.72 -1.13 -14.86
CA ILE A 211 16.07 -0.40 -13.77
C ILE A 211 17.07 0.32 -12.85
N GLU A 212 18.17 -0.34 -12.49
CA GLU A 212 19.16 0.19 -11.53
C GLU A 212 20.17 1.16 -12.19
N GLU A 213 20.54 0.91 -13.45
CA GLU A 213 21.50 1.72 -14.21
C GLU A 213 20.83 2.88 -14.96
N GLY A 214 19.52 2.82 -15.16
CA GLY A 214 18.78 3.92 -15.74
C GLY A 214 18.89 4.05 -17.25
N LEU A 215 19.00 2.92 -17.95
CA LEU A 215 19.05 2.89 -19.40
C LEU A 215 17.70 3.29 -20.00
N HIS A 216 17.72 4.14 -21.04
CA HIS A 216 16.53 4.56 -21.81
C HIS A 216 15.37 5.14 -20.99
N GLN A 217 15.63 5.71 -19.81
CA GLN A 217 14.59 6.20 -18.88
C GLN A 217 13.54 7.10 -19.53
N LYS A 218 13.95 8.05 -20.39
CA LYS A 218 13.04 8.97 -21.07
C LYS A 218 12.09 8.25 -22.03
N ALA A 219 12.62 7.32 -22.84
CA ALA A 219 11.83 6.55 -23.79
C ALA A 219 10.84 5.63 -23.06
N ILE A 220 11.30 4.94 -22.02
CA ILE A 220 10.44 4.06 -21.22
C ILE A 220 9.36 4.87 -20.50
N ALA A 221 9.70 6.04 -19.93
CA ALA A 221 8.72 6.94 -19.32
C ALA A 221 7.66 7.41 -20.31
N ALA A 222 8.06 7.77 -21.54
CA ALA A 222 7.12 8.19 -22.59
C ALA A 222 6.16 7.05 -22.97
N VAL A 223 6.68 5.83 -23.18
CA VAL A 223 5.85 4.65 -23.49
C VAL A 223 4.89 4.34 -22.34
N LEU A 224 5.37 4.34 -21.09
CA LEU A 224 4.52 4.10 -19.92
C LEU A 224 3.46 5.20 -19.75
N CYS A 225 3.79 6.45 -20.06
CA CYS A 225 2.83 7.55 -20.06
C CYS A 225 1.72 7.33 -21.09
N ILE A 226 2.08 6.98 -22.32
CA ILE A 226 1.11 6.64 -23.38
C ILE A 226 0.24 5.45 -22.94
N CYS A 227 0.85 4.38 -22.43
CA CYS A 227 0.11 3.21 -21.94
C CYS A 227 -0.85 3.57 -20.80
N ALA A 228 -0.42 4.38 -19.84
CA ALA A 228 -1.26 4.80 -18.72
C ALA A 228 -2.43 5.67 -19.20
N VAL A 229 -2.19 6.63 -20.10
CA VAL A 229 -3.23 7.50 -20.66
C VAL A 229 -4.22 6.69 -21.50
N LEU A 230 -3.75 5.82 -22.39
CA LEU A 230 -4.63 4.98 -23.20
C LEU A 230 -5.46 4.02 -22.34
N SER A 231 -4.84 3.36 -21.36
CA SER A 231 -5.56 2.49 -20.42
C SER A 231 -6.59 3.28 -19.61
N PHE A 232 -6.26 4.51 -19.24
CA PHE A 232 -7.17 5.40 -18.53
C PHE A 232 -8.38 5.80 -19.37
N ILE A 233 -8.17 6.21 -20.63
CA ILE A 233 -9.25 6.56 -21.57
C ILE A 233 -10.15 5.34 -21.79
N MET A 234 -9.56 4.17 -22.05
CA MET A 234 -10.32 2.93 -22.23
C MET A 234 -11.09 2.54 -20.97
N LEU A 235 -10.53 2.75 -19.78
CA LEU A 235 -11.23 2.50 -18.51
C LEU A 235 -12.46 3.40 -18.35
N GLN A 236 -12.41 4.65 -18.81
CA GLN A 236 -13.58 5.54 -18.76
C GLN A 236 -14.67 5.15 -19.77
N GLN A 237 -14.27 4.68 -20.96
CA GLN A 237 -15.22 4.29 -22.01
C GLN A 237 -15.80 2.88 -21.80
N HIS A 238 -14.98 1.95 -21.30
CA HIS A 238 -15.29 0.54 -21.14
C HIS A 238 -14.77 0.01 -19.79
N PRO A 239 -15.45 0.31 -18.67
CA PRO A 239 -15.00 -0.11 -17.34
C PRO A 239 -14.76 -1.62 -17.26
N SER A 240 -13.50 -2.02 -17.07
CA SER A 240 -13.12 -3.43 -16.95
C SER A 240 -11.85 -3.60 -16.12
N LEU A 241 -11.66 -4.80 -15.58
CA LEU A 241 -10.44 -5.16 -14.84
C LEU A 241 -9.21 -5.16 -15.75
N TYR A 242 -9.36 -5.47 -17.05
CA TYR A 242 -8.29 -5.39 -18.03
C TYR A 242 -7.62 -4.01 -18.04
N TRP A 243 -8.42 -2.97 -18.28
CA TRP A 243 -7.91 -1.59 -18.33
C TRP A 243 -7.47 -1.08 -16.96
N THR A 244 -8.13 -1.52 -15.90
CA THR A 244 -7.74 -1.18 -14.52
C THR A 244 -6.35 -1.69 -14.19
N LEU A 245 -6.06 -2.97 -14.46
CA LEU A 245 -4.76 -3.57 -14.16
C LEU A 245 -3.64 -3.00 -15.03
N LEU A 246 -3.90 -2.71 -16.32
CA LEU A 246 -2.93 -2.03 -17.18
C LEU A 246 -2.65 -0.61 -16.73
N TYR A 247 -3.68 0.15 -16.35
CA TYR A 247 -3.54 1.49 -15.79
C TYR A 247 -2.71 1.47 -14.50
N TYR A 248 -3.00 0.53 -13.60
CA TYR A 248 -2.28 0.36 -12.34
C TYR A 248 -0.82 -0.02 -12.55
N LEU A 249 -0.53 -0.99 -13.42
CA LEU A 249 0.83 -1.42 -13.73
C LEU A 249 1.64 -0.28 -14.36
N SER A 250 1.11 0.32 -15.43
CA SER A 250 1.78 1.40 -16.16
C SER A 250 1.96 2.65 -15.31
N GLY A 251 0.94 3.06 -14.55
CA GLY A 251 1.00 4.20 -13.64
C GLY A 251 2.01 3.99 -12.50
N ALA A 252 2.02 2.81 -11.87
CA ALA A 252 2.98 2.48 -10.83
C ALA A 252 4.44 2.51 -11.35
N MET A 253 4.67 1.99 -12.55
CA MET A 253 5.99 2.04 -13.22
C MET A 253 6.34 3.46 -13.65
N LEU A 254 5.37 4.24 -14.13
CA LEU A 254 5.58 5.62 -14.55
C LEU A 254 6.07 6.47 -13.38
N ILE A 255 5.48 6.35 -12.19
CA ILE A 255 5.96 7.06 -10.98
C ILE A 255 7.45 6.77 -10.74
N TRP A 256 7.88 5.51 -10.86
CA TRP A 256 9.29 5.15 -10.71
C TRP A 256 10.17 5.84 -11.76
N TYR A 257 9.78 5.77 -13.04
CA TYR A 257 10.57 6.36 -14.11
C TYR A 257 10.57 7.89 -14.08
N LEU A 258 9.51 8.55 -13.62
CA LEU A 258 9.50 10.00 -13.39
C LEU A 258 10.50 10.41 -12.30
N LEU A 259 10.57 9.65 -11.20
CA LEU A 259 11.62 9.82 -10.20
C LEU A 259 13.01 9.60 -10.78
N CYS A 260 13.11 8.78 -11.83
CA CYS A 260 14.38 8.54 -12.46
C CYS A 260 14.92 9.71 -13.29
N LEU A 261 14.02 10.55 -13.82
CA LEU A 261 14.33 11.71 -14.64
C LEU A 261 14.79 12.94 -13.84
N ILE A 262 14.62 12.92 -12.51
CA ILE A 262 14.95 14.03 -11.63
C ILE A 262 16.12 13.69 -10.71
N ARG A 263 16.94 14.69 -10.38
CA ARG A 263 18.02 14.53 -9.41
C ARG A 263 17.45 14.67 -8.00
N LEU A 264 17.31 13.54 -7.31
CA LEU A 264 16.78 13.49 -5.95
C LEU A 264 17.86 13.81 -4.91
N PRO A 265 17.60 14.72 -3.94
CA PRO A 265 18.50 14.89 -2.81
C PRO A 265 18.47 13.65 -1.90
N GLN A 266 19.40 13.56 -0.95
CA GLN A 266 19.38 12.46 0.02
C GLN A 266 18.06 12.45 0.80
N ALA A 267 17.37 11.30 0.81
CA ALA A 267 16.12 11.10 1.51
C ALA A 267 16.32 11.37 3.00
N ARG A 268 15.39 12.16 3.56
CA ARG A 268 15.42 12.50 4.97
C ARG A 268 15.05 11.29 5.83
N GLY A 269 15.49 11.27 7.09
CA GLY A 269 15.26 10.12 7.99
C GLY A 269 13.79 9.73 8.14
N TRP A 270 12.88 10.71 8.21
CA TRP A 270 11.45 10.47 8.32
C TRP A 270 10.84 9.79 7.08
N MET A 271 11.44 9.93 5.90
CA MET A 271 11.00 9.24 4.68
C MET A 271 11.29 7.73 4.73
N GLY A 272 12.15 7.28 5.65
CA GLY A 272 12.45 5.87 5.85
C GLY A 272 11.39 5.10 6.63
N ASN A 273 10.55 5.80 7.41
CA ASN A 273 9.60 5.19 8.35
C ASN A 273 8.30 4.71 7.67
N THR A 274 8.33 4.35 6.39
CA THR A 274 7.12 4.14 5.58
C THR A 274 6.22 3.02 6.10
N PHE A 275 6.78 1.93 6.65
CA PHE A 275 5.99 0.86 7.26
C PHE A 275 5.22 1.35 8.50
N TYR A 276 5.89 2.12 9.36
CA TYR A 276 5.26 2.66 10.57
C TYR A 276 4.19 3.71 10.23
N ILE A 277 4.48 4.60 9.28
CA ILE A 277 3.49 5.56 8.76
C ILE A 277 2.27 4.80 8.21
N TYR A 278 2.49 3.79 7.38
CA TYR A 278 1.44 2.92 6.85
C TYR A 278 0.65 2.22 7.96
N ALA A 279 1.27 1.83 9.07
CA ALA A 279 0.54 1.18 10.16
C ALA A 279 -0.37 2.13 10.95
N VAL A 280 0.06 3.39 11.11
CA VAL A 280 -0.57 4.36 12.02
C VAL A 280 -1.57 5.29 11.33
N HIS A 281 -1.35 5.60 10.04
CA HIS A 281 -2.07 6.70 9.36
C HIS A 281 -3.59 6.61 9.47
N PHE A 282 -4.16 5.42 9.23
CA PHE A 282 -5.60 5.23 9.17
C PHE A 282 -6.28 5.64 10.49
N MET A 283 -5.67 5.30 11.62
CA MET A 283 -6.17 5.65 12.94
C MET A 283 -6.18 7.17 13.16
N ILE A 284 -5.10 7.86 12.82
CA ILE A 284 -5.00 9.32 12.95
C ILE A 284 -6.02 10.01 12.06
N ILE A 285 -6.15 9.57 10.81
CA ILE A 285 -7.07 10.16 9.85
C ILE A 285 -8.52 9.97 10.30
N GLN A 286 -8.90 8.74 10.64
CA GLN A 286 -10.27 8.44 11.11
C GLN A 286 -10.61 9.17 12.40
N PHE A 287 -9.65 9.26 13.33
CA PHE A 287 -9.84 10.02 14.55
C PHE A 287 -10.02 11.50 14.26
N GLY A 288 -9.12 12.10 13.49
CA GLY A 288 -9.14 13.53 13.14
C GLY A 288 -10.42 13.92 12.42
N ASN A 289 -10.80 13.19 11.37
CA ASN A 289 -12.01 13.45 10.60
C ASN A 289 -13.27 13.36 11.47
N LYS A 290 -13.45 12.29 12.25
CA LYS A 290 -14.66 12.12 13.08
C LYS A 290 -14.77 13.14 14.21
N VAL A 291 -13.65 13.49 14.84
CA VAL A 291 -13.63 14.50 15.92
C VAL A 291 -14.01 15.87 15.35
N VAL A 292 -13.38 16.29 14.25
CA VAL A 292 -13.66 17.61 13.66
C VAL A 292 -15.08 17.66 13.11
N HIS A 293 -15.53 16.63 12.39
CA HIS A 293 -16.91 16.54 11.91
C HIS A 293 -17.93 16.72 13.05
N LYS A 294 -17.70 16.09 14.21
CA LYS A 294 -18.57 16.26 15.38
C LYS A 294 -18.56 17.70 15.92
N MET A 295 -17.44 18.41 15.83
CA MET A 295 -17.29 19.78 16.34
C MET A 295 -17.86 20.83 15.39
N THR A 296 -17.71 20.62 14.08
CA THR A 296 -18.01 21.63 13.05
C THR A 296 -19.24 21.31 12.23
N GLY A 297 -19.83 20.13 12.41
CA GLY A 297 -20.90 19.62 11.59
C GLY A 297 -20.41 19.21 10.20
N ASP A 298 -21.37 19.06 9.31
CA ASP A 298 -21.14 18.60 7.95
C ASP A 298 -20.74 19.76 7.03
N SER A 299 -19.44 19.91 6.79
CA SER A 299 -18.93 20.84 5.78
C SER A 299 -17.79 20.28 4.94
N MET A 300 -17.98 20.31 3.62
CA MET A 300 -16.99 19.87 2.62
C MET A 300 -15.76 20.76 2.59
N TYR A 301 -15.90 22.05 2.90
CA TYR A 301 -14.76 22.96 3.00
C TYR A 301 -13.80 22.53 4.12
N ILE A 302 -14.37 22.16 5.27
CA ILE A 302 -13.59 21.65 6.41
C ILE A 302 -13.01 20.28 6.07
N GLY A 303 -13.79 19.40 5.46
CA GLY A 303 -13.32 18.12 4.94
C GLY A 303 -12.11 18.27 4.02
N MET A 304 -12.13 19.21 3.08
CA MET A 304 -10.99 19.46 2.18
C MET A 304 -9.77 20.04 2.89
N ILE A 305 -9.96 20.88 3.92
CA ILE A 305 -8.85 21.32 4.77
C ILE A 305 -8.20 20.11 5.45
N LEU A 306 -9.00 19.18 5.99
CA LEU A 306 -8.49 17.96 6.62
C LEU A 306 -7.85 17.00 5.62
N PHE A 307 -8.39 16.88 4.41
CA PHE A 307 -7.83 16.08 3.32
C PHE A 307 -6.37 16.46 3.03
N VAL A 308 -6.03 17.74 3.12
CA VAL A 308 -4.66 18.24 2.94
C VAL A 308 -3.85 18.21 4.25
N ALA A 309 -4.46 18.58 5.38
CA ALA A 309 -3.76 18.74 6.65
C ALA A 309 -3.41 17.41 7.34
N LEU A 310 -4.33 16.43 7.34
CA LEU A 310 -4.13 15.15 8.03
C LEU A 310 -2.93 14.35 7.52
N PRO A 311 -2.61 14.29 6.22
CA PRO A 311 -1.37 13.68 5.76
C PRO A 311 -0.12 14.28 6.40
N VAL A 312 -0.07 15.60 6.55
CA VAL A 312 1.05 16.30 7.21
C VAL A 312 1.10 15.94 8.69
N VAL A 313 -0.05 15.94 9.38
CA VAL A 313 -0.16 15.55 10.79
C VAL A 313 0.34 14.12 10.99
N VAL A 314 -0.05 13.18 10.13
CA VAL A 314 0.39 11.78 10.17
C VAL A 314 1.91 11.69 10.08
N VAL A 315 2.53 12.36 9.10
CA VAL A 315 3.99 12.30 8.90
C VAL A 315 4.74 12.92 10.08
N ILE A 316 4.28 14.07 10.58
CA ILE A 316 4.87 14.76 11.73
C ILE A 316 4.77 13.88 12.98
N PHE A 317 3.59 13.35 13.27
CA PHE A 317 3.37 12.44 14.39
C PHE A 317 4.32 11.25 14.30
N CYS A 318 4.35 10.57 13.15
CA CYS A 318 5.20 9.39 12.97
C CYS A 318 6.68 9.70 13.08
N TYR A 319 7.12 10.88 12.63
CA TYR A 319 8.52 11.31 12.80
C TYR A 319 8.89 11.45 14.27
N TYR A 320 8.10 12.17 15.06
CA TYR A 320 8.42 12.38 16.48
C TYR A 320 8.28 11.09 17.30
N THR A 321 7.23 10.30 17.08
CA THR A 321 7.04 9.04 17.80
C THR A 321 8.09 8.01 17.44
N SER A 322 8.48 7.88 16.16
CA SER A 322 9.58 6.99 15.77
C SER A 322 10.88 7.35 16.48
N ARG A 323 11.21 8.65 16.57
CA ARG A 323 12.44 9.12 17.20
C ARG A 323 12.42 8.91 18.71
N PHE A 324 11.26 9.11 19.34
CA PHE A 324 11.04 8.82 20.75
C PHE A 324 11.18 7.32 21.04
N MET A 325 10.47 6.47 20.32
CA MET A 325 10.49 5.01 20.53
C MET A 325 11.85 4.40 20.21
N ALA A 326 12.52 4.84 19.15
CA ALA A 326 13.87 4.38 18.83
C ALA A 326 14.88 4.72 19.93
N ARG A 327 14.67 5.81 20.68
CA ARG A 327 15.54 6.22 21.79
C ARG A 327 15.23 5.50 23.10
N TYR A 328 13.95 5.43 23.48
CA TYR A 328 13.55 4.97 24.82
C TYR A 328 13.06 3.52 24.87
N THR A 329 12.50 3.01 23.77
CA THR A 329 11.96 1.64 23.69
C THR A 329 12.38 0.93 22.39
N PRO A 330 13.70 0.83 22.11
CA PRO A 330 14.22 0.34 20.83
C PRO A 330 13.78 -1.08 20.47
N GLY A 331 13.54 -1.94 21.47
CA GLY A 331 12.99 -3.28 21.25
C GLY A 331 11.56 -3.25 20.70
N ILE A 332 10.70 -2.40 21.28
CA ILE A 332 9.33 -2.21 20.80
C ILE A 332 9.34 -1.55 19.43
N TRP A 333 10.19 -0.53 19.23
CA TRP A 333 10.35 0.13 17.93
C TRP A 333 10.69 -0.86 16.82
N LYS A 334 11.66 -1.76 17.04
CA LYS A 334 12.04 -2.79 16.05
C LYS A 334 10.86 -3.68 15.65
N ILE A 335 9.99 -4.02 16.59
CA ILE A 335 8.80 -4.83 16.31
C ILE A 335 7.77 -4.01 15.53
N LEU A 336 7.46 -2.79 15.97
CA LEU A 336 6.44 -1.95 15.33
C LEU A 336 6.86 -1.43 13.95
N SER A 337 8.15 -1.21 13.72
CA SER A 337 8.69 -0.79 12.43
C SER A 337 8.99 -1.97 11.49
N GLY A 338 8.93 -3.21 11.99
CA GLY A 338 9.35 -4.40 11.25
C GLY A 338 10.85 -4.42 10.96
N ASN A 339 11.65 -3.83 11.85
CA ASN A 339 13.10 -3.65 11.72
C ASN A 339 13.49 -2.85 10.46
N ARG A 340 12.62 -1.90 10.07
CA ARG A 340 12.80 -0.97 8.96
C ARG A 340 12.88 0.47 9.47
#